data_AF-A0A9X7BJD8-F1
#
_entry.id   AF-A0A9X7BJD8-F1
#
_cell.length_a   1.000
_cell.length_b   1.000
_cell.length_c   1.000
_cell.angle_alpha   90.00
_cell.angle_beta   90.00
_cell.angle_gamma   90.00
#
_symmetry.space_group_name_H-M   'P 1'
#
loop_
_entity.id
_entity.type
_entity.pdbx_description
1 polymer ?
#
loop_
_entity_poly.entity_id
_entity_poly.type
_entity_poly.pdbx_seq_one_letter_code
_entity_poly.pdbx_strand_id
1 'polypeptide(L)'
;MSKRFLRLGILFCSFLMFSTIFSFPVANAEVKTTKNETKQIESEIEDYEALSPLLELVEKMPDAVANSGIDSGVEWLNENKGSEFAGYTFIADGDNLTAVADNPNGSLRGVSWDCISSAGKAIAVNALPWAKILKVKQAAKLMGGINSMTKTIVTAYKHQRNLGYGRGNAIKRAVSVSTRALPGETQKAVLEFFELGDVIKNCF
;
A
#
# COMPACT_ATOMS: atom_id res chain seq x y z
N MET A 1 51.10 -27.01 -58.62
CA MET A 1 52.44 -26.42 -58.88
C MET A 1 52.41 -25.01 -58.30
N SER A 2 52.48 -24.84 -56.98
CA SER A 2 53.68 -24.66 -56.13
C SER A 2 54.67 -23.59 -56.61
N LYS A 3 54.91 -22.63 -55.69
CA LYS A 3 56.14 -21.86 -55.41
C LYS A 3 56.31 -20.45 -56.03
N ARG A 4 56.25 -19.44 -55.13
CA ARG A 4 57.37 -18.59 -54.63
C ARG A 4 56.98 -17.11 -54.57
N PHE A 5 56.74 -16.59 -53.36
CA PHE A 5 57.74 -15.89 -52.53
C PHE A 5 58.16 -14.54 -53.11
N LEU A 6 57.55 -13.46 -52.61
CA LEU A 6 58.13 -12.13 -52.66
C LEU A 6 57.91 -11.41 -51.31
N ARG A 7 58.97 -11.43 -50.49
CA ARG A 7 59.47 -10.41 -49.54
C ARG A 7 58.42 -9.75 -48.61
N LEU A 8 58.29 -10.12 -47.33
CA LEU A 8 59.20 -9.89 -46.19
C LEU A 8 59.56 -8.41 -45.97
N GLY A 9 58.97 -7.77 -44.95
CA GLY A 9 59.40 -6.45 -44.48
C GLY A 9 58.45 -5.72 -43.51
N ILE A 10 58.46 -6.10 -42.22
CA ILE A 10 58.37 -5.21 -41.05
C ILE A 10 57.08 -4.39 -40.85
N LEU A 11 56.21 -4.78 -39.89
CA LEU A 11 56.10 -4.07 -38.60
C LEU A 11 55.17 -4.83 -37.64
N PHE A 12 55.78 -5.34 -36.59
CA PHE A 12 55.16 -5.83 -35.36
C PHE A 12 54.72 -4.62 -34.51
N CYS A 13 53.73 -4.82 -33.63
CA CYS A 13 53.21 -3.91 -32.60
C CYS A 13 52.06 -2.97 -33.01
N SER A 14 50.85 -3.32 -32.58
CA SER A 14 50.08 -2.53 -31.61
C SER A 14 48.79 -3.25 -31.21
N PHE A 15 48.92 -4.11 -30.19
CA PHE A 15 47.81 -4.52 -29.33
C PHE A 15 47.61 -3.39 -28.32
N LEU A 16 46.65 -2.48 -28.55
CA LEU A 16 46.17 -1.56 -27.51
C LEU A 16 44.66 -1.30 -27.70
N MET A 17 43.89 -2.08 -26.94
CA MET A 17 42.64 -1.75 -26.25
C MET A 17 42.07 -0.34 -26.48
N PHE A 18 40.87 -0.27 -27.07
CA PHE A 18 39.88 0.75 -26.75
C PHE A 18 38.55 0.06 -26.44
N SER A 19 38.49 -0.60 -25.28
CA SER A 19 37.21 -0.89 -24.62
C SER A 19 36.73 0.39 -23.94
N THR A 20 35.98 1.22 -24.67
CA THR A 20 35.23 2.31 -24.04
C THR A 20 34.06 1.71 -23.25
N ILE A 21 34.34 1.31 -22.01
CA ILE A 21 33.29 1.17 -21.01
C ILE A 21 32.82 2.59 -20.72
N PHE A 22 31.71 2.99 -21.34
CA PHE A 22 30.94 4.14 -20.87
C PHE A 22 30.40 3.77 -19.48
N SER A 23 31.21 4.03 -18.46
CA SER A 23 30.74 4.12 -17.09
C SER A 23 29.88 5.38 -17.02
N PHE A 24 28.58 5.24 -17.26
CA PHE A 24 27.63 6.25 -16.81
C PHE A 24 27.80 6.36 -15.29
N PRO A 25 28.13 7.52 -14.74
CA PRO A 25 28.01 7.70 -13.31
C PRO A 25 26.53 7.51 -12.98
N VAL A 26 26.21 6.44 -12.26
CA VAL A 26 24.96 6.35 -11.51
C VAL A 26 25.07 7.45 -10.45
N ALA A 27 24.57 8.62 -10.79
CA ALA A 27 24.32 9.66 -9.82
C ALA A 27 23.28 9.09 -8.84
N ASN A 28 23.73 8.64 -7.67
CA ASN A 28 22.86 8.57 -6.52
C ASN A 28 22.44 10.02 -6.24
N ALA A 29 21.28 10.42 -6.77
CA ALA A 29 20.61 11.62 -6.32
C ALA A 29 20.28 11.39 -4.85
N GLU A 30 21.10 11.95 -3.97
CA GLU A 30 20.77 12.04 -2.56
C GLU A 30 19.55 12.94 -2.47
N VAL A 31 18.38 12.32 -2.23
CA VAL A 31 17.15 13.05 -1.97
C VAL A 31 17.36 13.84 -0.69
N LYS A 32 17.56 15.15 -0.81
CA LYS A 32 17.51 16.08 0.32
C LYS A 32 16.04 16.36 0.64
N THR A 33 15.39 15.46 1.37
CA THR A 33 14.06 15.72 1.94
C THR A 33 14.16 16.88 2.93
N THR A 34 13.37 17.93 2.73
CA THR A 34 13.35 19.08 3.62
C THR A 34 12.64 18.74 4.95
N LYS A 35 12.93 19.48 6.03
CA LYS A 35 12.24 19.28 7.33
C LYS A 35 10.72 19.41 7.23
N ASN A 36 10.21 20.20 6.26
CA ASN A 36 8.79 20.37 6.04
C ASN A 36 8.17 19.14 5.35
N GLU A 37 8.85 18.61 4.32
CA GLU A 37 8.43 17.37 3.65
C GLU A 37 8.49 16.16 4.57
N THR A 38 9.49 16.05 5.45
CA THR A 38 9.55 14.95 6.43
C THR A 38 8.34 14.97 7.37
N LYS A 39 7.96 16.13 7.90
CA LYS A 39 6.79 16.27 8.77
C LYS A 39 5.50 15.91 8.04
N GLN A 40 5.38 16.31 6.78
CA GLN A 40 4.23 15.98 5.95
C GLN A 40 4.15 14.46 5.68
N ILE A 41 5.27 13.81 5.39
CA ILE A 41 5.30 12.35 5.19
C ILE A 41 4.94 11.62 6.49
N GLU A 42 5.38 12.12 7.65
CA GLU A 42 5.03 11.55 8.95
C GLU A 42 3.53 11.68 9.25
N SER A 43 2.92 12.84 9.03
CA SER A 43 1.46 13.00 9.22
C SER A 43 0.65 12.08 8.29
N GLU A 44 1.08 11.91 7.05
CA GLU A 44 0.40 11.00 6.11
C GLU A 44 0.54 9.51 6.50
N ILE A 45 1.64 9.14 7.15
CA ILE A 45 1.80 7.79 7.69
C ILE A 45 0.84 7.57 8.86
N GLU A 46 0.67 8.57 9.73
CA GLU A 46 -0.33 8.52 10.81
C GLU A 46 -1.75 8.34 10.24
N ASP A 47 -2.10 9.07 9.19
CA ASP A 47 -3.39 8.93 8.50
C ASP A 47 -3.57 7.50 7.96
N TYR A 48 -2.54 6.91 7.33
CA TYR A 48 -2.62 5.53 6.86
C TYR A 48 -2.79 4.52 8.00
N GLU A 49 -2.03 4.68 9.08
CA GLU A 49 -2.09 3.80 10.25
C GLU A 49 -3.47 3.82 10.92
N ALA A 50 -4.26 4.88 10.71
CA ALA A 50 -5.64 4.97 11.16
C ALA A 50 -6.58 3.92 10.52
N LEU A 51 -6.22 3.30 9.40
CA LEU A 51 -6.96 2.14 8.85
C LEU A 51 -6.72 0.84 9.62
N SER A 52 -5.60 0.75 10.34
CA SER A 52 -5.15 -0.49 10.98
C SER A 52 -6.19 -1.09 11.94
N PRO A 53 -6.91 -0.33 12.78
CA PRO A 53 -7.88 -0.92 13.71
C PRO A 53 -9.00 -1.72 13.01
N LEU A 54 -9.52 -1.21 11.89
CA LEU A 54 -10.55 -1.94 11.12
C LEU A 54 -9.96 -3.20 10.50
N LEU A 55 -8.79 -3.09 9.87
CA LEU A 55 -8.15 -4.23 9.20
C LEU A 55 -7.67 -5.29 10.21
N GLU A 56 -7.26 -4.89 11.42
CA GLU A 56 -6.95 -5.77 12.55
C GLU A 56 -8.21 -6.48 13.08
N LEU A 57 -9.33 -5.76 13.22
CA LEU A 57 -10.59 -6.36 13.62
C LEU A 57 -11.05 -7.40 12.59
N VAL A 58 -10.99 -7.06 11.31
CA VAL A 58 -11.25 -7.98 10.20
C VAL A 58 -10.28 -9.17 10.22
N GLU A 59 -8.99 -8.96 10.53
CA GLU A 59 -8.00 -10.03 10.61
C GLU A 59 -8.37 -11.07 11.68
N LYS A 60 -8.89 -10.64 12.84
CA LYS A 60 -9.32 -11.50 13.95
C LYS A 60 -10.57 -12.32 13.64
N MET A 61 -11.43 -11.85 12.73
CA MET A 61 -12.66 -12.56 12.34
C MET A 61 -12.36 -13.98 11.82
N PRO A 62 -13.07 -15.02 12.29
CA PRO A 62 -12.86 -16.38 11.75
C PRO A 62 -13.18 -16.47 10.25
N ASP A 63 -12.42 -17.28 9.51
CA ASP A 63 -12.66 -17.44 8.07
C ASP A 63 -14.05 -18.04 7.76
N ALA A 64 -14.58 -18.87 8.65
CA ALA A 64 -15.93 -19.41 8.53
C ALA A 64 -16.99 -18.29 8.54
N VAL A 65 -16.83 -17.30 9.41
CA VAL A 65 -17.71 -16.12 9.48
C VAL A 65 -17.53 -15.26 8.23
N ALA A 66 -16.28 -14.95 7.89
CA ALA A 66 -15.95 -14.12 6.73
C ALA A 66 -16.53 -14.66 5.42
N ASN A 67 -16.46 -15.99 5.22
CA ASN A 67 -16.95 -16.67 4.02
C ASN A 67 -18.46 -16.96 4.04
N SER A 68 -19.14 -16.79 5.17
CA SER A 68 -20.61 -16.93 5.30
C SER A 68 -21.36 -15.75 4.65
N GLY A 69 -20.68 -14.64 4.42
CA GLY A 69 -21.22 -13.45 3.78
C GLY A 69 -21.06 -12.20 4.63
N ILE A 70 -21.43 -11.06 4.05
CA ILE A 70 -21.28 -9.77 4.72
C ILE A 70 -22.16 -9.67 5.97
N ASP A 71 -23.36 -10.26 5.96
CA ASP A 71 -24.29 -10.21 7.10
C ASP A 71 -23.70 -10.84 8.37
N SER A 72 -23.15 -12.05 8.24
CA SER A 72 -22.43 -12.71 9.35
C SER A 72 -21.17 -11.93 9.74
N GLY A 73 -20.51 -11.31 8.76
CA GLY A 73 -19.36 -10.44 8.98
C GLY A 73 -19.71 -9.23 9.85
N VAL A 74 -20.77 -8.49 9.52
CA VAL A 74 -21.16 -7.28 10.27
C VAL A 74 -21.68 -7.59 11.65
N GLU A 75 -22.39 -8.71 11.83
CA GLU A 75 -22.78 -9.20 13.16
C GLU A 75 -21.53 -9.41 14.03
N TRP A 76 -20.58 -10.21 13.53
CA TRP A 76 -19.34 -10.47 14.24
C TRP A 76 -18.52 -9.20 14.50
N LEU A 77 -18.41 -8.30 13.53
CA LEU A 77 -17.69 -7.03 13.70
C LEU A 77 -18.31 -6.19 14.82
N ASN A 78 -19.64 -6.10 14.89
CA ASN A 78 -20.31 -5.32 15.94
C ASN A 78 -20.18 -5.94 17.33
N GLU A 79 -20.13 -7.26 17.44
CA GLU A 79 -19.91 -7.98 18.70
C GLU A 79 -18.48 -7.87 19.21
N ASN A 80 -17.51 -7.68 18.31
CA ASN A 80 -16.07 -7.76 18.63
C ASN A 80 -15.34 -6.42 18.50
N LYS A 81 -16.02 -5.34 18.11
CA LYS A 81 -15.42 -4.00 17.96
C LYS A 81 -14.98 -3.43 19.31
N GLY A 82 -13.82 -2.77 19.32
CA GLY A 82 -13.32 -2.06 20.48
C GLY A 82 -13.90 -0.64 20.64
N SER A 83 -13.44 0.05 21.69
CA SER A 83 -13.82 1.44 22.01
C SER A 83 -13.52 2.46 20.90
N GLU A 84 -12.63 2.13 19.97
CA GLU A 84 -12.32 2.88 18.76
C GLU A 84 -13.48 3.01 17.78
N PHE A 85 -14.49 2.14 17.88
CA PHE A 85 -15.72 2.19 17.10
C PHE A 85 -16.95 2.58 17.94
N ALA A 86 -16.76 3.14 19.13
CA ALA A 86 -17.86 3.58 19.98
C ALA A 86 -18.69 4.67 19.28
N GLY A 87 -20.03 4.53 19.33
CA GLY A 87 -20.96 5.45 18.67
C GLY A 87 -21.19 5.17 17.19
N TYR A 88 -20.65 4.06 16.66
CA TYR A 88 -20.87 3.60 15.30
C TYR A 88 -21.32 2.14 15.27
N THR A 89 -22.18 1.81 14.32
CA THR A 89 -22.61 0.44 14.01
C THR A 89 -22.20 0.09 12.59
N PHE A 90 -21.59 -1.09 12.42
CA PHE A 90 -21.31 -1.65 11.09
C PHE A 90 -22.59 -2.23 10.50
N ILE A 91 -22.87 -1.91 9.24
CA ILE A 91 -24.01 -2.43 8.49
C ILE A 91 -23.56 -2.98 7.14
N ALA A 92 -24.33 -3.93 6.62
CA ALA A 92 -24.24 -4.35 5.24
C ALA A 92 -25.11 -3.42 4.37
N ASP A 93 -24.47 -2.70 3.46
CA ASP A 93 -25.14 -1.91 2.42
C ASP A 93 -24.89 -2.58 1.06
N GLY A 94 -25.78 -3.53 0.73
CA GLY A 94 -25.54 -4.48 -0.35
C GLY A 94 -24.28 -5.30 -0.08
N ASP A 95 -23.35 -5.32 -1.04
CA ASP A 95 -22.06 -6.01 -0.91
C ASP A 95 -20.98 -5.18 -0.19
N ASN A 96 -21.34 -4.02 0.37
CA ASN A 96 -20.40 -3.11 0.98
C ASN A 96 -20.57 -3.01 2.50
N LEU A 97 -19.43 -2.96 3.21
CA LEU A 97 -19.36 -2.64 4.62
C LEU A 97 -19.45 -1.12 4.80
N THR A 98 -20.41 -0.68 5.59
CA THR A 98 -20.58 0.73 5.96
C THR A 98 -20.63 0.89 7.48
N ALA A 99 -20.10 1.99 8.01
CA ALA A 99 -20.28 2.37 9.42
C ALA A 99 -21.25 3.55 9.52
N VAL A 100 -22.30 3.41 10.33
CA VAL A 100 -23.30 4.45 10.57
C VAL A 100 -23.23 4.91 12.03
N ALA A 101 -23.38 6.21 12.27
CA ALA A 101 -23.40 6.74 13.63
C ALA A 101 -24.70 6.34 14.35
N ASP A 102 -24.58 5.94 15.62
CA ASP A 102 -25.72 5.47 16.42
C ASP A 102 -26.71 6.60 16.76
N ASN A 103 -26.29 7.87 16.70
CA ASN A 103 -27.13 9.04 16.93
C ASN A 103 -26.97 10.11 15.82
N PRO A 104 -27.91 10.22 14.87
CA PRO A 104 -27.82 11.15 13.74
C PRO A 104 -28.03 12.63 14.10
N ASN A 105 -28.43 12.95 15.34
CA ASN A 105 -28.64 14.34 15.80
C ASN A 105 -27.39 14.97 16.45
N GLY A 106 -26.32 14.21 16.66
CA GLY A 106 -24.99 14.77 16.90
C GLY A 106 -24.39 15.16 15.55
N SER A 107 -23.90 16.39 15.42
CA SER A 107 -23.42 16.99 14.17
C SER A 107 -22.61 16.03 13.27
N LEU A 108 -23.24 15.45 12.26
CA LEU A 108 -22.56 14.76 11.16
C LEU A 108 -23.16 15.23 9.84
N ARG A 109 -22.65 16.37 9.35
CA ARG A 109 -22.73 16.68 7.93
C ARG A 109 -21.89 15.61 7.23
N GLY A 110 -22.50 14.83 6.33
CA GLY A 110 -21.85 14.01 5.32
C GLY A 110 -20.56 13.32 5.78
N VAL A 111 -20.69 12.08 6.22
CA VAL A 111 -19.58 11.23 6.64
C VAL A 111 -18.48 11.22 5.55
N SER A 112 -17.37 11.90 5.81
CA SER A 112 -16.15 11.81 5.02
C SER A 112 -15.30 10.70 5.63
N TRP A 113 -14.78 9.84 4.78
CA TRP A 113 -13.58 9.09 5.08
C TRP A 113 -12.50 10.14 5.36
N ASP A 114 -12.14 10.40 6.61
CA ASP A 114 -10.88 11.07 6.90
C ASP A 114 -10.09 10.00 7.63
N CYS A 115 -9.02 9.47 7.01
CA CYS A 115 -8.17 8.53 7.73
C CYS A 115 -7.54 9.35 8.87
N ILE A 116 -7.98 9.02 10.07
CA ILE A 116 -8.11 9.94 11.20
C ILE A 116 -6.78 10.64 11.51
N SER A 117 -6.72 11.96 11.29
CA SER A 117 -5.67 12.78 11.87
C SER A 117 -5.91 12.92 13.39
N SER A 118 -5.11 12.20 14.18
CA SER A 118 -4.58 12.44 15.55
C SER A 118 -5.40 13.09 16.69
N ALA A 119 -6.68 13.48 16.56
CA ALA A 119 -7.39 14.22 17.61
C ALA A 119 -8.78 13.68 18.04
N GLY A 120 -9.03 12.37 17.89
CA GLY A 120 -10.16 11.72 18.57
C GLY A 120 -11.32 11.26 17.69
N LYS A 121 -11.05 10.18 16.95
CA LYS A 121 -11.94 9.07 16.57
C LYS A 121 -13.25 9.36 15.80
N ALA A 122 -13.25 8.92 14.53
CA ALA A 122 -14.27 8.03 13.96
C ALA A 122 -13.77 7.42 12.63
N ILE A 123 -13.62 6.08 12.53
CA ILE A 123 -13.46 5.45 11.21
C ILE A 123 -14.86 5.32 10.64
N ALA A 124 -15.15 6.20 9.70
CA ALA A 124 -16.37 6.14 8.95
C ALA A 124 -16.06 5.57 7.57
N VAL A 125 -16.29 4.27 7.43
CA VAL A 125 -16.14 3.53 6.17
C VAL A 125 -17.39 3.82 5.32
N ASN A 126 -17.27 4.65 4.26
CA ASN A 126 -18.31 4.70 3.25
C ASN A 126 -18.11 3.51 2.30
N ALA A 127 -18.98 2.52 2.42
CA ALA A 127 -19.18 1.45 1.46
C ALA A 127 -17.88 0.78 0.95
N LEU A 128 -17.20 0.02 1.79
CA LEU A 128 -16.10 -0.85 1.36
C LEU A 128 -16.62 -2.19 0.81
N PRO A 129 -16.27 -2.58 -0.43
CA PRO A 129 -16.65 -3.90 -0.93
C PRO A 129 -16.13 -5.02 -0.03
N TRP A 130 -17.03 -5.85 0.50
CA TRP A 130 -16.70 -6.94 1.42
C TRP A 130 -15.65 -7.87 0.83
N ALA A 131 -15.80 -8.23 -0.44
CA ALA A 131 -14.84 -9.06 -1.15
C ALA A 131 -13.41 -8.48 -1.13
N LYS A 132 -13.25 -7.16 -1.26
CA LYS A 132 -11.93 -6.52 -1.22
C LYS A 132 -11.32 -6.56 0.19
N ILE A 133 -12.15 -6.34 1.22
CA ILE A 133 -11.73 -6.50 2.63
C ILE A 133 -11.20 -7.92 2.87
N LEU A 134 -11.92 -8.94 2.41
CA LEU A 134 -11.49 -10.34 2.57
C LEU A 134 -10.18 -10.65 1.83
N LYS A 135 -9.94 -10.00 0.69
CA LYS A 135 -8.67 -10.14 -0.03
C LYS A 135 -7.51 -9.47 0.70
N VAL A 136 -7.73 -8.31 1.32
CA VAL A 136 -6.74 -7.68 2.20
C VAL A 136 -6.45 -8.57 3.41
N LYS A 137 -7.47 -9.17 4.05
CA LYS A 137 -7.31 -10.17 5.11
C LYS A 137 -6.45 -11.36 4.65
N GLN A 138 -6.73 -11.89 3.46
CA GLN A 138 -5.96 -13.00 2.89
C GLN A 138 -4.49 -12.60 2.64
N ALA A 139 -4.26 -11.41 2.08
CA ALA A 139 -2.92 -10.88 1.86
C ALA A 139 -2.15 -10.69 3.17
N ALA A 140 -2.79 -10.08 4.17
CA ALA A 140 -2.24 -9.89 5.50
C ALA A 140 -1.76 -11.22 6.09
N LYS A 141 -2.59 -12.28 6.04
CA LYS A 141 -2.19 -13.62 6.49
C LYS A 141 -0.92 -14.13 5.82
N LEU A 142 -0.79 -13.94 4.51
CA LEU A 142 0.40 -14.34 3.75
C LEU A 142 1.64 -13.48 4.06
N MET A 143 1.43 -12.25 4.53
CA MET A 143 2.48 -11.30 4.87
C MET A 143 2.87 -11.32 6.36
N GLY A 144 2.34 -12.26 7.16
CA GLY A 144 2.62 -12.35 8.59
C GLY A 144 1.73 -11.48 9.48
N GLY A 145 0.54 -11.15 8.98
CA GLY A 145 -0.51 -10.38 9.64
C GLY A 145 -0.59 -8.92 9.21
N ILE A 146 -1.64 -8.21 9.63
CA ILE A 146 -1.90 -6.86 9.13
C ILE A 146 -0.82 -5.87 9.56
N ASN A 147 -0.29 -6.02 10.78
CA ASN A 147 0.78 -5.16 11.28
C ASN A 147 2.07 -5.29 10.46
N SER A 148 2.40 -6.52 10.05
CA SER A 148 3.54 -6.79 9.17
C SER A 148 3.33 -6.19 7.78
N MET A 149 2.12 -6.37 7.23
CA MET A 149 1.72 -5.79 5.95
C MET A 149 1.78 -4.26 5.98
N THR A 150 1.14 -3.63 6.97
CA THR A 150 1.14 -2.17 7.19
C THR A 150 2.55 -1.63 7.30
N LYS A 151 3.40 -2.20 8.14
CA LYS A 151 4.81 -1.78 8.29
C LYS A 151 5.58 -1.85 6.98
N THR A 152 5.37 -2.91 6.21
CA THR A 152 6.01 -3.11 4.90
C THR A 152 5.56 -2.04 3.90
N ILE A 153 4.25 -1.77 3.83
CA ILE A 153 3.67 -0.75 2.96
C ILE A 153 4.13 0.66 3.38
N VAL A 154 4.10 1.01 4.67
CA VAL A 154 4.59 2.31 5.19
C VAL A 154 6.06 2.54 4.83
N THR A 155 6.89 1.52 5.01
CA THR A 155 8.33 1.62 4.69
C THR A 155 8.52 1.89 3.19
N ALA A 156 7.80 1.16 2.34
CA ALA A 156 7.84 1.38 0.90
C ALA A 156 7.26 2.75 0.53
N TYR A 157 6.16 3.19 1.14
CA TYR A 157 5.52 4.49 0.92
C TYR A 157 6.47 5.64 1.23
N LYS A 158 7.10 5.62 2.41
CA LYS A 158 8.12 6.61 2.81
C LYS A 158 9.26 6.66 1.79
N HIS A 159 9.71 5.50 1.32
CA HIS A 159 10.73 5.44 0.27
C HIS A 159 10.26 6.07 -1.05
N GLN A 160 9.06 5.75 -1.53
CA GLN A 160 8.50 6.34 -2.76
C GLN A 160 8.28 7.85 -2.61
N ARG A 161 7.87 8.33 -1.43
CA ARG A 161 7.74 9.75 -1.14
C ARG A 161 9.06 10.49 -1.18
N ASN A 162 10.11 9.88 -0.63
CA ASN A 162 11.46 10.41 -0.75
C ASN A 162 11.93 10.44 -2.21
N LEU A 163 11.50 9.51 -3.07
CA LEU A 163 11.82 9.59 -4.51
C LEU A 163 11.09 10.71 -5.27
N GLY A 164 10.28 11.54 -4.59
CA GLY A 164 9.57 12.66 -5.20
C GLY A 164 8.23 12.28 -5.85
N TYR A 165 7.73 11.05 -5.64
CA TYR A 165 6.39 10.69 -6.09
C TYR A 165 5.32 11.36 -5.22
N GLY A 166 4.26 11.88 -5.85
CA GLY A 166 3.08 12.38 -5.12
C GLY A 166 2.34 11.25 -4.40
N ARG A 167 1.57 11.59 -3.35
CA ARG A 167 0.89 10.65 -2.42
C ARG A 167 0.24 9.44 -3.10
N GLY A 168 -0.70 9.67 -4.01
CA GLY A 168 -1.40 8.61 -4.75
C GLY A 168 -0.48 7.71 -5.58
N ASN A 169 0.56 8.26 -6.22
CA ASN A 169 1.54 7.45 -6.97
C ASN A 169 2.47 6.69 -6.03
N ALA A 170 2.83 7.31 -4.89
CA ALA A 170 3.68 6.69 -3.89
C ALA A 170 3.01 5.47 -3.26
N ILE A 171 1.72 5.55 -2.87
CA ILE A 171 1.02 4.39 -2.30
C ILE A 171 0.81 3.26 -3.30
N LYS A 172 0.43 3.58 -4.55
CA LYS A 172 0.30 2.55 -5.61
C LYS A 172 1.59 1.77 -5.81
N ARG A 173 2.72 2.49 -5.90
CA ARG A 173 4.05 1.90 -6.03
C ARG A 173 4.45 1.11 -4.78
N ALA A 174 4.16 1.65 -3.60
CA ALA A 174 4.45 1.01 -2.32
C ALA A 174 3.71 -0.31 -2.17
N VAL A 175 2.40 -0.34 -2.43
CA VAL A 175 1.60 -1.56 -2.39
C VAL A 175 2.11 -2.56 -3.43
N SER A 176 2.37 -2.11 -4.66
CA SER A 176 2.88 -2.96 -5.74
C SER A 176 4.17 -3.67 -5.37
N VAL A 177 5.17 -2.94 -4.86
CA VAL A 177 6.46 -3.52 -4.48
C VAL A 177 6.35 -4.40 -3.23
N SER A 178 5.56 -4.00 -2.23
CA SER A 178 5.40 -4.71 -0.97
C SER A 178 4.62 -6.03 -1.12
N THR A 179 3.74 -6.12 -2.11
CA THR A 179 2.87 -7.29 -2.34
C THR A 179 3.34 -8.16 -3.51
N ARG A 180 4.47 -7.86 -4.15
CA ARG A 180 4.96 -8.57 -5.34
C ARG A 180 5.15 -10.09 -5.19
N ALA A 181 5.35 -10.55 -3.95
CA ALA A 181 5.55 -11.97 -3.65
C ALA A 181 4.23 -12.72 -3.42
N LEU A 182 3.10 -12.01 -3.36
CA LEU A 182 1.78 -12.62 -3.22
C LEU A 182 1.35 -13.27 -4.54
N PRO A 183 0.45 -14.27 -4.49
CA PRO A 183 -0.21 -14.78 -5.70
C PRO A 183 -0.85 -13.64 -6.50
N GLY A 184 -0.77 -13.69 -7.83
CA GLY A 184 -1.16 -12.58 -8.70
C GLY A 184 -2.57 -12.04 -8.45
N GLU A 185 -3.55 -12.91 -8.23
CA GLU A 185 -4.93 -12.50 -7.89
C GLU A 185 -5.03 -11.81 -6.53
N THR A 186 -4.27 -12.26 -5.52
CA THR A 186 -4.22 -11.62 -4.20
C THR A 186 -3.52 -10.27 -4.28
N GLN A 187 -2.39 -10.19 -5.00
CA GLN A 187 -1.68 -8.94 -5.24
C GLN A 187 -2.58 -7.91 -5.91
N LYS A 188 -3.25 -8.31 -6.99
CA LYS A 188 -4.18 -7.48 -7.75
C LYS A 188 -5.31 -6.96 -6.87
N ALA A 189 -5.93 -7.82 -6.06
CA ALA A 189 -7.02 -7.39 -5.19
C ALA A 189 -6.58 -6.40 -4.09
N VAL A 190 -5.36 -6.56 -3.55
CA VAL A 190 -4.81 -5.57 -2.62
C VAL A 190 -4.56 -4.24 -3.33
N LEU A 191 -3.95 -4.27 -4.53
CA LEU A 191 -3.78 -3.06 -5.33
C LEU A 191 -5.12 -2.36 -5.58
N GLU A 192 -6.14 -3.11 -6.01
CA GLU A 192 -7.48 -2.57 -6.26
C GLU A 192 -8.19 -2.04 -5.01
N PHE A 193 -7.82 -2.50 -3.81
CA PHE A 193 -8.29 -1.94 -2.55
C PHE A 193 -7.63 -0.59 -2.27
N PHE A 194 -6.30 -0.53 -2.36
CA PHE A 194 -5.52 0.70 -2.15
C PHE A 194 -5.70 1.73 -3.27
N GLU A 195 -6.23 1.31 -4.42
CA GLU A 195 -6.56 2.19 -5.54
C GLU A 195 -7.99 2.73 -5.50
N LEU A 196 -8.81 2.30 -4.54
CA LEU A 196 -10.13 2.88 -4.32
C LEU A 196 -9.97 4.39 -4.12
N GLY A 197 -10.73 5.18 -4.89
CA GLY A 197 -10.63 6.65 -4.85
C GLY A 197 -10.81 7.19 -3.44
N ASP A 198 -11.66 6.56 -2.64
CA ASP A 198 -11.86 6.92 -1.23
C ASP A 198 -10.69 6.49 -0.35
N VAL A 199 -10.04 5.36 -0.60
CA VAL A 199 -8.83 5.00 0.16
C VAL A 199 -7.69 5.95 -0.18
N ILE A 200 -7.51 6.29 -1.46
CA ILE A 200 -6.49 7.25 -1.88
C ILE A 200 -6.75 8.63 -1.30
N LYS A 201 -7.93 9.22 -1.51
CA LYS A 201 -8.18 10.63 -1.16
C LYS A 201 -8.06 10.93 0.32
N ASN A 202 -8.34 9.92 1.13
CA ASN A 202 -8.62 10.11 2.54
C ASN A 202 -7.51 9.59 3.43
N CYS A 203 -6.73 8.62 2.95
CA CYS A 203 -5.55 8.10 3.65
C CYS A 203 -4.23 8.54 3.03
N PHE A 204 -4.28 9.11 1.83
CA PHE A 204 -3.14 9.58 1.02
C PHE A 204 -3.58 10.81 0.22
#